data_AF-A0A955RDG0-F1
#
_entry.id   AF-A0A955RDG0-F1
#
_cell.length_a   1.000
_cell.length_b   1.000
_cell.length_c   1.000
_cell.angle_alpha   90.00
_cell.angle_beta   90.00
_cell.angle_gamma   90.00
#
_symmetry.space_group_name_H-M   'P 1'
#
loop_
_entity.id
_entity.type
_entity.pdbx_description
1 polymer ?
#
loop_
_entity_poly.entity_id
_entity_poly.type
_entity_poly.pdbx_seq_one_letter_code
_entity_poly.pdbx_strand_id
1 'polypeptide(L)'
;MLAALTTAAALACGQTTHVTIALWALDRVDDPELAALVRDPEVRAALISGTMFPDGGYSPLVSHPYGEIAHWEPFQLALLDTLVDRGPTFEGDDRKRVAFLLGLAAHGIADQGFDAAYLTRADTEDASAPRAESVDTETDVAFAAEVGGLPVEDRWVPYDELIPVFASQGIDVDRDTMELGMASLDLAILYVANAGELSDRVASARENWPWATSHLTDPGVPGSPELLADLVARYWEVLWHRLQEEPIDDRFVLAVWPGPWDVPQDALVSVVFGRALDEASIEAPGVVGVAAEGDALEVTPWMYYGQASNVLNVRPADAWAADVEHELTVAAGVTTFDGWTSPEEVSLTFSTGPAPADPAVTEEPSGCGCATSGSPGWAGLLAALGWVRTRRRSRS
;
A
#
# COMPACT_ATOMS: atom_id res chain seq x y z
N MET A 1 -28.93 8.13 11.16
CA MET A 1 -28.38 8.36 12.52
C MET A 1 -26.89 8.36 12.30
N LEU A 2 -26.23 9.52 12.18
CA LEU A 2 -24.77 9.54 12.04
C LEU A 2 -24.19 9.13 13.40
N ALA A 3 -23.62 7.92 13.46
CA ALA A 3 -22.70 7.58 14.53
C ALA A 3 -21.52 8.54 14.39
N ALA A 4 -21.25 9.32 15.44
CA ALA A 4 -20.03 10.12 15.49
C ALA A 4 -18.86 9.13 15.59
N LEU A 5 -18.24 8.85 14.45
CA LEU A 5 -16.96 8.15 14.38
C LEU A 5 -15.97 9.05 15.12
N THR A 6 -15.59 8.68 16.34
CA THR A 6 -14.36 9.17 16.93
C THR A 6 -13.24 8.36 16.28
N THR A 7 -12.83 8.75 15.07
CA THR A 7 -11.61 8.19 14.48
C THR A 7 -10.45 8.61 15.38
N ALA A 8 -9.61 7.66 15.77
CA ALA A 8 -8.30 8.01 16.31
C ALA A 8 -7.58 8.83 15.23
N ALA A 9 -6.98 9.96 15.61
CA ALA A 9 -6.18 10.73 14.65
C ALA A 9 -5.11 9.80 14.08
N ALA A 10 -5.02 9.73 12.75
CA ALA A 10 -3.98 8.98 12.09
C ALA A 10 -2.60 9.53 12.51
N LEU A 11 -1.73 8.66 13.00
CA LEU A 11 -0.32 8.96 13.24
C LEU A 11 0.39 8.63 11.93
N ALA A 12 0.20 9.47 10.92
CA ALA A 12 0.44 9.11 9.51
C ALA A 12 1.93 9.00 9.17
N CYS A 13 2.25 8.32 8.07
CA CYS A 13 3.59 8.44 7.52
C CYS A 13 3.79 9.84 6.90
N GLY A 14 5.00 10.39 6.92
CA GLY A 14 5.17 11.77 6.44
C GLY A 14 5.00 11.91 4.92
N GLN A 15 4.81 13.14 4.46
CA GLN A 15 4.54 13.45 3.05
C GLN A 15 5.63 12.97 2.10
N THR A 16 6.90 13.02 2.51
CA THR A 16 7.99 12.50 1.67
C THR A 16 7.91 10.98 1.56
N THR A 17 7.63 10.29 2.66
CA THR A 17 7.39 8.85 2.71
C THR A 17 6.23 8.44 1.81
N HIS A 18 5.04 9.05 1.93
CA HIS A 18 3.87 8.71 1.10
C HIS A 18 4.15 8.78 -0.39
N VAL A 19 4.67 9.92 -0.85
CA VAL A 19 4.94 10.11 -2.28
C VAL A 19 6.03 9.14 -2.75
N THR A 20 7.05 8.88 -1.94
CA THR A 20 8.08 7.90 -2.27
C THR A 20 7.51 6.49 -2.40
N ILE A 21 6.65 6.05 -1.48
CA ILE A 21 5.95 4.75 -1.55
C ILE A 21 5.17 4.64 -2.86
N ALA A 22 4.37 5.66 -3.19
CA ALA A 22 3.60 5.67 -4.44
C ALA A 22 4.50 5.64 -5.68
N LEU A 23 5.63 6.36 -5.67
CA LEU A 23 6.59 6.34 -6.77
C LEU A 23 7.30 4.98 -6.90
N TRP A 24 7.63 4.33 -5.79
CA TRP A 24 8.22 3.00 -5.81
C TRP A 24 7.21 1.90 -6.20
N ALA A 25 5.92 2.12 -5.95
CA ALA A 25 4.85 1.20 -6.37
C ALA A 25 4.71 1.13 -7.91
N LEU A 26 5.12 2.19 -8.63
CA LEU A 26 5.09 2.23 -10.10
C LEU A 26 5.79 1.02 -10.73
N ASP A 27 6.91 0.56 -10.15
CA ASP A 27 7.71 -0.53 -10.69
C ASP A 27 7.20 -1.93 -10.27
N ARG A 28 6.16 -1.98 -9.42
CA ARG A 28 5.61 -3.20 -8.81
C ARG A 28 4.22 -3.58 -9.32
N VAL A 29 3.63 -2.75 -10.20
CA VAL A 29 2.37 -3.09 -10.87
C VAL A 29 2.62 -4.19 -11.90
N ASP A 30 1.86 -5.28 -11.77
CA ASP A 30 1.90 -6.46 -12.65
C ASP A 30 0.95 -6.31 -13.84
N ASP A 31 -0.21 -5.67 -13.65
CA ASP A 31 -1.15 -5.41 -14.75
C ASP A 31 -0.53 -4.47 -15.79
N PRO A 32 -0.39 -4.90 -17.06
CA PRO A 32 0.35 -4.14 -18.07
C PRO A 32 -0.33 -2.83 -18.49
N GLU A 33 -1.66 -2.77 -18.46
CA GLU A 33 -2.41 -1.57 -18.85
C GLU A 33 -2.37 -0.53 -17.73
N LEU A 34 -2.57 -0.96 -16.49
CA LEU A 34 -2.39 -0.12 -15.32
C LEU A 34 -0.95 0.39 -15.21
N ALA A 35 0.04 -0.49 -15.39
CA ALA A 35 1.45 -0.12 -15.39
C ALA A 35 1.76 0.94 -16.46
N ALA A 36 1.20 0.80 -17.66
CA ALA A 36 1.34 1.80 -18.72
C ALA A 36 0.69 3.14 -18.36
N LEU A 37 -0.45 3.13 -17.65
CA LEU A 37 -1.10 4.34 -17.15
C LEU A 37 -0.26 5.03 -16.09
N VAL A 38 0.11 4.36 -15.01
CA VAL A 38 0.76 4.99 -13.85
C VAL A 38 2.20 5.42 -14.13
N ARG A 39 2.88 4.76 -15.07
CA ARG A 39 4.22 5.14 -15.52
C ARG A 39 4.23 6.25 -16.58
N ASP A 40 3.07 6.72 -17.05
CA ASP A 40 3.00 7.81 -18.01
C ASP A 40 3.38 9.15 -17.35
N PRO A 41 4.41 9.87 -17.85
CA PRO A 41 4.77 11.18 -17.33
C PRO A 41 3.62 12.20 -17.33
N GLU A 42 2.64 12.09 -18.23
CA GLU A 42 1.49 13.01 -18.30
C GLU A 42 0.54 12.92 -17.10
N VAL A 43 0.54 11.79 -16.38
CA VAL A 43 -0.33 11.60 -15.20
C VAL A 43 0.42 11.74 -13.88
N ARG A 44 1.76 11.85 -13.90
CA ARG A 44 2.61 11.92 -12.70
C ARG A 44 2.17 13.00 -11.71
N ALA A 45 1.90 14.21 -12.20
CA ALA A 45 1.44 15.33 -11.39
C ALA A 45 0.13 15.02 -10.65
N ALA A 46 -0.79 14.33 -11.32
CA ALA A 46 -2.07 13.93 -10.74
C ALA A 46 -1.91 12.84 -9.69
N LEU A 47 -1.06 11.84 -9.96
CA LEU A 47 -0.73 10.78 -9.00
C LEU A 47 -0.14 11.37 -7.71
N ILE A 48 0.92 12.17 -7.82
CA ILE A 48 1.58 12.82 -6.67
C ILE A 48 0.59 13.72 -5.93
N SER A 49 -0.18 14.52 -6.66
CA SER A 49 -1.19 15.39 -6.02
C SER A 49 -2.23 14.57 -5.25
N GLY A 50 -2.69 13.43 -5.80
CA GLY A 50 -3.59 12.51 -5.11
C GLY A 50 -2.98 11.91 -3.85
N THR A 51 -1.71 11.51 -3.91
CA THR A 51 -0.97 10.97 -2.76
C THR A 51 -0.76 11.98 -1.65
N MET A 52 -0.67 13.27 -1.96
CA MET A 52 -0.50 14.31 -0.95
C MET A 52 -1.84 14.83 -0.41
N PHE A 53 -2.89 14.80 -1.23
CA PHE A 53 -4.13 15.54 -1.01
C PHE A 53 -4.79 15.39 0.37
N PRO A 54 -4.89 14.18 0.96
CA PRO A 54 -5.57 14.01 2.25
C PRO A 54 -4.97 14.88 3.37
N ASP A 55 -3.64 14.96 3.45
CA ASP A 55 -2.96 15.75 4.48
C ASP A 55 -3.15 17.25 4.37
N GLY A 56 -3.59 17.75 3.21
CA GLY A 56 -3.89 19.17 3.02
C GLY A 56 -4.94 19.67 4.02
N GLY A 57 -5.83 18.78 4.48
CA GLY A 57 -6.86 19.12 5.46
C GLY A 57 -6.33 19.27 6.89
N TYR A 58 -5.19 18.65 7.24
CA TYR A 58 -4.59 18.76 8.58
C TYR A 58 -3.70 19.98 8.76
N SER A 59 -3.36 20.65 7.66
CA SER A 59 -2.58 21.88 7.70
C SER A 59 -3.14 22.86 8.73
N PRO A 60 -2.30 23.49 9.57
CA PRO A 60 -2.75 24.53 10.51
C PRO A 60 -3.42 25.73 9.83
N LEU A 61 -3.23 25.91 8.52
CA LEU A 61 -3.87 26.96 7.72
C LEU A 61 -5.31 26.60 7.32
N VAL A 62 -5.67 25.33 7.33
CA VAL A 62 -6.93 24.78 6.83
C VAL A 62 -7.73 24.13 7.94
N SER A 63 -7.16 23.12 8.62
CA SER A 63 -7.77 22.37 9.73
C SER A 63 -9.23 21.98 9.42
N HIS A 64 -9.41 21.16 8.38
CA HIS A 64 -10.72 20.84 7.84
C HIS A 64 -10.97 19.31 7.79
N PRO A 65 -12.19 18.82 8.11
CA PRO A 65 -12.54 17.39 8.07
C PRO A 65 -12.41 16.71 6.71
N TYR A 66 -12.20 17.46 5.63
CA TYR A 66 -12.00 16.86 4.31
C TYR A 66 -10.71 16.04 4.29
N GLY A 67 -9.71 16.44 5.09
CA GLY A 67 -8.44 15.73 5.14
C GLY A 67 -8.66 14.31 5.61
N GLU A 68 -9.17 14.16 6.82
CA GLU A 68 -9.55 12.87 7.42
C GLU A 68 -10.36 11.98 6.47
N ILE A 69 -11.51 12.46 5.96
CA ILE A 69 -12.39 11.58 5.16
C ILE A 69 -11.74 11.11 3.85
N ALA A 70 -10.81 11.87 3.29
CA ALA A 70 -10.12 11.52 2.05
C ALA A 70 -9.10 10.38 2.20
N HIS A 71 -8.69 10.03 3.43
CA HIS A 71 -7.81 8.88 3.71
C HIS A 71 -8.53 7.55 3.50
N TRP A 72 -9.85 7.53 3.68
CA TRP A 72 -10.58 6.28 3.87
C TRP A 72 -11.19 5.74 2.56
N GLU A 73 -11.17 4.41 2.42
CA GLU A 73 -11.74 3.69 1.27
C GLU A 73 -13.18 4.15 0.91
N PRO A 74 -14.09 4.46 1.84
CA PRO A 74 -15.43 4.95 1.50
C PRO A 74 -15.43 6.19 0.60
N PHE A 75 -14.52 7.15 0.83
CA PHE A 75 -14.39 8.33 -0.01
C PHE A 75 -13.77 7.98 -1.37
N GLN A 76 -12.75 7.13 -1.37
CA GLN A 76 -12.07 6.67 -2.58
C GLN A 76 -13.03 5.92 -3.50
N LEU A 77 -13.89 5.05 -2.95
CA LEU A 77 -14.93 4.33 -3.69
C LEU A 77 -16.00 5.28 -4.21
N ALA A 78 -16.43 6.28 -3.43
CA ALA A 78 -17.36 7.29 -3.92
C ALA A 78 -16.79 8.07 -5.11
N LEU A 79 -15.48 8.35 -5.12
CA LEU A 79 -14.80 8.96 -6.28
C LEU A 79 -14.69 7.96 -7.45
N LEU A 80 -14.34 6.70 -7.19
CA LEU A 80 -14.30 5.63 -8.19
C LEU A 80 -15.65 5.49 -8.90
N ASP A 81 -16.75 5.48 -8.16
CA ASP A 81 -18.12 5.38 -8.69
C ASP A 81 -18.41 6.51 -9.68
N THR A 82 -17.95 7.75 -9.41
CA THR A 82 -18.11 8.85 -10.37
C THR A 82 -17.36 8.64 -11.69
N LEU A 83 -16.25 7.89 -11.66
CA LEU A 83 -15.46 7.55 -12.85
C LEU A 83 -16.12 6.41 -13.62
N VAL A 84 -16.64 5.40 -12.92
CA VAL A 84 -17.43 4.30 -13.50
C VAL A 84 -18.69 4.84 -14.18
N ASP A 85 -19.46 5.69 -13.49
CA ASP A 85 -20.70 6.29 -14.02
C ASP A 85 -20.48 7.11 -15.30
N ARG A 86 -19.29 7.69 -15.46
CA ARG A 86 -18.92 8.45 -16.65
C ARG A 86 -18.61 7.55 -17.85
N GLY A 87 -18.23 6.30 -17.60
CA GLY A 87 -17.60 5.40 -18.56
C GLY A 87 -16.14 5.81 -18.79
N PRO A 88 -15.18 5.26 -18.03
CA PRO A 88 -13.80 5.73 -18.06
C PRO A 88 -13.22 5.57 -19.46
N THR A 89 -12.89 6.69 -20.10
CA THR A 89 -12.31 6.66 -21.45
C THR A 89 -10.84 6.28 -21.44
N PHE A 90 -10.19 6.37 -20.27
CA PHE A 90 -8.74 6.24 -20.08
C PHE A 90 -7.93 7.08 -21.08
N GLU A 91 -8.49 8.24 -21.47
CA GLU A 91 -7.86 9.21 -22.37
C GLU A 91 -7.82 10.62 -21.74
N GLY A 92 -6.84 11.44 -22.14
CA GLY A 92 -6.74 12.85 -21.72
C GLY A 92 -6.80 13.03 -20.19
N ASP A 93 -7.66 13.93 -19.73
CA ASP A 93 -7.81 14.21 -18.29
C ASP A 93 -8.46 13.06 -17.51
N ASP A 94 -9.16 12.11 -18.14
CA ASP A 94 -9.68 10.94 -17.42
C ASP A 94 -8.55 10.06 -16.89
N ARG A 95 -7.42 9.95 -17.61
CA ARG A 95 -6.23 9.26 -17.10
C ARG A 95 -5.67 9.92 -15.85
N LYS A 96 -5.70 11.25 -15.80
CA LYS A 96 -5.26 12.02 -14.63
C LYS A 96 -6.20 11.83 -13.44
N ARG A 97 -7.52 11.71 -13.68
CA ARG A 97 -8.49 11.39 -12.62
C ARG A 97 -8.23 10.03 -12.01
N VAL A 98 -8.00 9.03 -12.85
CA VAL A 98 -7.65 7.67 -12.39
C VAL A 98 -6.34 7.73 -11.60
N ALA A 99 -5.30 8.39 -12.13
CA ALA A 99 -4.04 8.54 -11.41
C ALA A 99 -4.19 9.29 -10.07
N PHE A 100 -5.03 10.32 -10.01
CA PHE A 100 -5.33 11.04 -8.76
C PHE A 100 -6.04 10.13 -7.74
N LEU A 101 -7.04 9.36 -8.17
CA LEU A 101 -7.70 8.35 -7.32
C LEU A 101 -6.69 7.32 -6.80
N LEU A 102 -5.83 6.79 -7.66
CA LEU A 102 -4.77 5.85 -7.27
C LEU A 102 -3.80 6.51 -6.27
N GLY A 103 -3.51 7.80 -6.43
CA GLY A 103 -2.73 8.57 -5.48
C GLY A 103 -3.37 8.63 -4.09
N LEU A 104 -4.66 8.97 -4.01
CA LEU A 104 -5.44 8.97 -2.76
C LEU A 104 -5.43 7.58 -2.10
N ALA A 105 -5.65 6.54 -2.90
CA ALA A 105 -5.64 5.16 -2.45
C ALA A 105 -4.27 4.73 -1.92
N ALA A 106 -3.19 5.15 -2.58
CA ALA A 106 -1.82 4.90 -2.12
C ALA A 106 -1.58 5.53 -0.75
N HIS A 107 -2.04 6.77 -0.55
CA HIS A 107 -1.93 7.45 0.74
C HIS A 107 -2.66 6.67 1.85
N GLY A 108 -3.95 6.42 1.65
CA GLY A 108 -4.79 5.75 2.66
C GLY A 108 -4.33 4.34 3.01
N ILE A 109 -3.93 3.51 2.03
CA ILE A 109 -3.46 2.16 2.32
C ILE A 109 -2.05 2.16 2.94
N ALA A 110 -1.22 3.15 2.60
CA ALA A 110 0.11 3.30 3.19
C ALA A 110 0.01 3.65 4.69
N ASP A 111 -0.84 4.60 5.09
CA ASP A 111 -1.06 4.91 6.51
C ASP A 111 -1.56 3.71 7.27
N GLN A 112 -2.59 3.04 6.74
CA GLN A 112 -3.13 1.86 7.40
C GLN A 112 -2.06 0.78 7.62
N GLY A 113 -1.21 0.52 6.63
CA GLY A 113 -0.12 -0.44 6.79
C GLY A 113 1.01 0.05 7.71
N PHE A 114 1.40 1.31 7.59
CA PHE A 114 2.44 1.94 8.40
C PHE A 114 2.03 1.95 9.87
N ASP A 115 0.82 2.39 10.19
CA ASP A 115 0.42 2.66 11.57
C ASP A 115 0.08 1.35 12.30
N ALA A 116 -0.64 0.48 11.59
CA ALA A 116 -1.06 -0.81 12.12
C ALA A 116 0.09 -1.79 12.32
N ALA A 117 1.18 -1.68 11.54
CA ALA A 117 2.31 -2.60 11.63
C ALA A 117 3.59 -1.90 12.10
N TYR A 118 4.08 -0.92 11.36
CA TYR A 118 5.36 -0.25 11.59
C TYR A 118 5.37 0.56 12.89
N LEU A 119 4.43 1.50 13.04
CA LEU A 119 4.36 2.35 14.23
C LEU A 119 3.98 1.58 15.47
N THR A 120 3.12 0.57 15.35
CA THR A 120 2.80 -0.32 16.48
C THR A 120 4.07 -1.02 17.02
N ARG A 121 5.01 -1.40 16.15
CA ARG A 121 6.31 -1.94 16.59
C ARG A 121 7.23 -0.86 17.12
N ALA A 122 7.34 0.28 16.43
CA ALA A 122 8.12 1.43 16.88
C ALA A 122 7.73 1.90 18.28
N ASP A 123 6.43 1.92 18.59
CA ASP A 123 5.93 2.30 19.89
C ASP A 123 6.45 1.41 21.02
N THR A 124 6.67 0.13 20.73
CA THR A 124 7.22 -0.84 21.67
C THR A 124 8.74 -0.71 21.78
N GLU A 125 9.44 -0.61 20.66
CA GLU A 125 10.90 -0.60 20.59
C GLU A 125 11.50 0.74 21.07
N ASP A 126 10.86 1.85 20.72
CA ASP A 126 11.25 3.21 21.10
C ASP A 126 10.49 3.71 22.35
N ALA A 127 9.95 2.81 23.17
CA ALA A 127 9.19 3.16 24.38
C ALA A 127 9.99 4.02 25.38
N SER A 128 11.32 3.88 25.41
CA SER A 128 12.20 4.65 26.30
C SER A 128 12.82 5.90 25.67
N ALA A 129 12.52 6.20 24.41
CA ALA A 129 13.12 7.33 23.70
C ALA A 129 12.53 8.67 24.18
N PRO A 130 13.23 9.81 23.97
CA PRO A 130 12.77 11.12 24.45
C PRO A 130 11.44 11.61 23.87
N ARG A 131 11.06 11.17 22.67
CA ARG A 131 9.80 11.50 21.95
C ARG A 131 9.45 13.00 21.98
N ALA A 132 10.43 13.87 21.73
CA ALA A 132 10.23 15.33 21.80
C ALA A 132 9.39 15.89 20.64
N GLU A 133 9.35 15.18 19.52
CA GLU A 133 8.63 15.53 18.29
C GLU A 133 7.82 14.31 17.79
N SER A 134 6.88 14.54 16.87
CA SER A 134 6.03 13.45 16.34
C SER A 134 6.87 12.41 15.59
N VAL A 135 6.47 11.14 15.70
CA VAL A 135 7.12 10.04 14.96
C VAL A 135 7.04 10.29 13.46
N ASP A 136 5.91 10.79 12.97
CA ASP A 136 5.65 11.11 11.57
C ASP A 136 6.70 12.08 11.01
N THR A 137 6.91 13.23 11.67
CA THR A 137 7.88 14.23 11.21
C THR A 137 9.31 13.71 11.33
N GLU A 138 9.63 12.98 12.39
CA GLU A 138 10.98 12.49 12.64
C GLU A 138 11.39 11.37 11.68
N THR A 139 10.49 10.43 11.43
CA THR A 139 10.68 9.37 10.44
C THR A 139 10.77 9.94 9.04
N ASP A 140 9.94 10.91 8.65
CA ASP A 140 9.99 11.52 7.32
C ASP A 140 11.29 12.29 7.07
N VAL A 141 11.79 13.01 8.08
CA VAL A 141 13.10 13.70 8.02
C VAL A 141 14.24 12.69 7.87
N ALA A 142 14.24 11.61 8.67
CA ALA A 142 15.27 10.58 8.58
C ALA A 142 15.20 9.84 7.24
N PHE A 143 14.00 9.58 6.74
CA PHE A 143 13.78 8.95 5.44
C PHE A 143 14.29 9.83 4.30
N ALA A 144 13.92 11.12 4.28
CA ALA A 144 14.40 12.07 3.27
C ALA A 144 15.93 12.21 3.28
N ALA A 145 16.58 12.06 4.43
CA ALA A 145 18.04 12.01 4.51
C ALA A 145 18.66 10.76 3.87
N GLU A 146 17.90 9.67 3.78
CA GLU A 146 18.33 8.39 3.20
C GLU A 146 18.01 8.30 1.70
N VAL A 147 16.78 8.63 1.30
CA VAL A 147 16.30 8.46 -0.09
C VAL A 147 16.39 9.75 -0.92
N GLY A 148 16.67 10.87 -0.27
CA GLY A 148 16.65 12.21 -0.86
C GLY A 148 15.29 12.90 -0.69
N GLY A 149 15.33 14.22 -0.55
CA GLY A 149 14.11 15.04 -0.53
C GLY A 149 13.40 15.05 -1.88
N LEU A 150 12.07 15.15 -1.85
CA LEU A 150 11.27 15.24 -3.08
C LEU A 150 11.26 16.66 -3.65
N PRO A 151 11.23 16.81 -4.98
CA PRO A 151 10.96 18.09 -5.61
C PRO A 151 9.48 18.46 -5.44
N VAL A 152 9.20 19.76 -5.41
CA VAL A 152 7.83 20.26 -5.60
C VAL A 152 7.49 20.16 -7.09
N GLU A 153 6.45 19.40 -7.39
CA GLU A 153 5.97 19.15 -8.76
C GLU A 153 4.77 20.06 -9.07
N ASP A 154 4.46 20.21 -10.37
CA ASP A 154 3.22 20.86 -10.79
C ASP A 154 2.00 20.09 -10.23
N ARG A 155 0.97 20.82 -9.82
CA ARG A 155 -0.24 20.20 -9.27
C ARG A 155 -1.30 19.93 -10.33
N TRP A 156 -1.99 18.81 -10.13
CA TRP A 156 -3.23 18.54 -10.82
C TRP A 156 -4.21 17.90 -9.85
N VAL A 157 -5.31 18.59 -9.56
CA VAL A 157 -6.36 18.12 -8.64
C VAL A 157 -7.73 18.38 -9.28
N PRO A 158 -8.63 17.39 -9.33
CA PRO A 158 -9.95 17.57 -9.93
C PRO A 158 -10.94 18.21 -8.92
N TYR A 159 -10.61 19.40 -8.39
CA TYR A 159 -11.36 20.04 -7.29
C TYR A 159 -12.88 20.09 -7.51
N ASP A 160 -13.32 20.45 -8.71
CA ASP A 160 -14.74 20.59 -9.02
C ASP A 160 -15.50 19.26 -8.97
N GLU A 161 -14.80 18.13 -9.12
CA GLU A 161 -15.33 16.77 -8.99
C GLU A 161 -15.29 16.28 -7.55
N LEU A 162 -14.33 16.74 -6.75
CA LEU A 162 -14.23 16.35 -5.33
C LEU A 162 -15.32 16.99 -4.47
N ILE A 163 -15.72 18.23 -4.76
CA ILE A 163 -16.76 18.96 -4.01
C ILE A 163 -18.07 18.13 -3.88
N PRO A 164 -18.69 17.64 -4.97
CA PRO A 164 -19.90 16.82 -4.84
C PRO A 164 -19.65 15.48 -4.16
N VAL A 165 -18.44 14.89 -4.26
CA VAL A 165 -18.10 13.64 -3.57
C VAL A 165 -18.02 13.87 -2.06
N PHE A 166 -17.36 14.93 -1.59
CA PHE A 166 -17.39 15.32 -0.18
C PHE A 166 -18.79 15.62 0.33
N ALA A 167 -19.60 16.35 -0.45
CA ALA A 167 -20.97 16.66 -0.08
C ALA A 167 -21.82 15.39 0.10
N SER A 168 -21.58 14.34 -0.71
CA SER A 168 -22.24 13.04 -0.56
C SER A 168 -21.90 12.32 0.75
N GLN A 169 -20.73 12.62 1.32
CA GLN A 169 -20.25 12.12 2.61
C GLN A 169 -20.58 13.08 3.78
N GLY A 170 -21.37 14.13 3.52
CA GLY A 170 -21.77 15.11 4.54
C GLY A 170 -20.69 16.12 4.91
N ILE A 171 -19.63 16.25 4.11
CA ILE A 171 -18.56 17.24 4.29
C ILE A 171 -18.78 18.39 3.31
N ASP A 172 -18.94 19.61 3.83
CA ASP A 172 -18.97 20.82 3.03
C ASP A 172 -17.55 21.39 2.93
N VAL A 173 -17.01 21.46 1.72
CA VAL A 173 -15.67 22.00 1.46
C VAL A 173 -15.68 22.71 0.11
N ASP A 174 -15.03 23.88 0.04
CA ASP A 174 -14.89 24.62 -1.20
C ASP A 174 -13.51 24.44 -1.85
N ARG A 175 -13.40 24.88 -3.11
CA ARG A 175 -12.16 24.82 -3.88
C ARG A 175 -11.03 25.58 -3.20
N ASP A 176 -11.29 26.79 -2.70
CA ASP A 176 -10.26 27.65 -2.11
C ASP A 176 -9.62 26.99 -0.87
N THR A 177 -10.43 26.30 -0.06
CA THR A 177 -9.98 25.53 1.11
C THR A 177 -9.06 24.38 0.69
N MET A 178 -9.43 23.61 -0.34
CA MET A 178 -8.60 22.53 -0.85
C MET A 178 -7.31 23.04 -1.53
N GLU A 179 -7.40 24.14 -2.27
CA GLU A 179 -6.24 24.77 -2.91
C GLU A 179 -5.24 25.30 -1.88
N LEU A 180 -5.72 25.90 -0.78
CA LEU A 180 -4.89 26.32 0.35
C LEU A 180 -4.25 25.14 1.07
N GLY A 181 -4.98 24.03 1.23
CA GLY A 181 -4.47 22.79 1.80
C GLY A 181 -3.30 22.27 0.98
N MET A 182 -3.52 22.09 -0.32
CA MET A 182 -2.46 21.70 -1.25
C MET A 182 -1.28 22.67 -1.22
N ALA A 183 -1.53 24.00 -1.20
CA ALA A 183 -0.50 25.04 -1.07
C ALA A 183 0.42 24.84 0.13
N SER A 184 -0.14 24.40 1.25
CA SER A 184 0.62 24.17 2.47
C SER A 184 1.48 22.90 2.42
N LEU A 185 1.12 21.91 1.61
CA LEU A 185 1.90 20.67 1.49
C LEU A 185 3.22 20.87 0.75
N ASP A 186 3.31 21.86 -0.16
CA ASP A 186 4.61 22.23 -0.74
C ASP A 186 5.57 22.72 0.34
N LEU A 187 5.06 23.46 1.34
CA LEU A 187 5.88 23.92 2.45
C LEU A 187 6.34 22.74 3.31
N ALA A 188 5.49 21.73 3.50
CA ALA A 188 5.85 20.51 4.23
C ALA A 188 6.94 19.71 3.50
N ILE A 189 6.78 19.45 2.19
CA ILE A 189 7.79 18.78 1.37
C ILE A 189 9.12 19.55 1.39
N LEU A 190 9.06 20.87 1.17
CA LEU A 190 10.27 21.70 1.22
C LEU A 190 10.93 21.67 2.59
N TYR A 191 10.13 21.72 3.67
CA TYR A 191 10.66 21.62 5.02
C TYR A 191 11.40 20.30 5.24
N VAL A 192 10.76 19.16 4.95
CA VAL A 192 11.34 17.83 5.16
C VAL A 192 12.59 17.63 4.30
N ALA A 193 12.54 18.03 3.03
CA ALA A 193 13.70 17.96 2.13
C ALA A 193 14.90 18.73 2.70
N ASN A 194 14.70 19.97 3.17
CA ASN A 194 15.77 20.77 3.78
C ASN A 194 16.21 20.18 5.13
N ALA A 195 15.28 19.70 5.96
CA ALA A 195 15.57 19.11 7.26
C ALA A 195 16.40 17.83 7.13
N GLY A 196 16.14 17.00 6.10
CA GLY A 196 16.92 15.80 5.79
C GLY A 196 18.37 16.08 5.38
N GLU A 197 18.68 17.28 4.87
CA GLU A 197 20.05 17.70 4.55
C GLU A 197 20.83 18.23 5.77
N LEU A 198 20.14 18.54 6.88
CA LEU A 198 20.75 19.09 8.09
C LEU A 198 21.16 17.97 9.05
N SER A 199 22.46 17.66 9.10
CA SER A 199 22.99 16.55 9.91
C SER A 199 22.56 16.56 11.38
N ASP A 200 22.49 17.73 12.01
CA ASP A 200 22.08 17.87 13.41
C ASP A 200 20.58 17.57 13.58
N ARG A 201 19.76 17.94 12.60
CA ARG A 201 18.32 17.67 12.60
C ARG A 201 18.05 16.17 12.40
N VAL A 202 18.77 15.52 11.49
CA VAL A 202 18.70 14.06 11.27
C VAL A 202 19.21 13.29 12.49
N ALA A 203 20.29 13.76 13.12
CA ALA A 203 20.79 13.15 14.36
C ALA A 203 19.75 13.24 15.49
N SER A 204 19.08 14.38 15.63
CA SER A 204 17.98 14.55 16.58
C SER A 204 16.81 13.61 16.29
N ALA A 205 16.44 13.43 15.01
CA ALA A 205 15.39 12.49 14.62
C ALA A 205 15.70 11.06 15.06
N ARG A 206 16.94 10.62 14.81
CA ARG A 206 17.44 9.30 15.19
C ARG A 206 17.57 9.11 16.70
N GLU A 207 17.77 10.19 17.46
CA GLU A 207 17.76 10.13 18.92
C GLU A 207 16.33 10.03 19.48
N ASN A 208 15.38 10.73 18.87
CA ASN A 208 13.98 10.73 19.28
C ASN A 208 13.26 9.41 18.97
N TRP A 209 13.63 8.74 17.87
CA TRP A 209 13.00 7.50 17.38
C TRP A 209 14.03 6.54 16.75
N PRO A 210 14.94 5.95 17.55
CA PRO A 210 16.08 5.19 17.03
C PRO A 210 15.68 3.94 16.25
N TRP A 211 14.70 3.16 16.72
CA TRP A 211 14.21 2.01 15.98
C TRP A 211 13.44 2.45 14.73
N ALA A 212 12.50 3.38 14.88
CA ALA A 212 11.63 3.82 13.76
C ALA A 212 12.41 4.54 12.66
N THR A 213 13.54 5.17 12.94
CA THR A 213 14.35 5.83 11.90
C THR A 213 15.42 4.93 11.29
N SER A 214 15.68 3.75 11.86
CA SER A 214 16.71 2.82 11.36
C SER A 214 16.15 1.67 10.50
N HIS A 215 14.83 1.52 10.42
CA HIS A 215 14.18 0.42 9.70
C HIS A 215 13.25 0.89 8.57
N LEU A 216 13.32 2.15 8.15
CA LEU A 216 12.41 2.71 7.12
C LEU A 216 12.62 2.10 5.73
N THR A 217 13.79 1.54 5.47
CA THR A 217 14.13 0.86 4.22
C THR A 217 14.35 -0.63 4.39
N ASP A 218 14.00 -1.19 5.56
CA ASP A 218 14.18 -2.61 5.84
C ASP A 218 12.99 -3.42 5.26
N PRO A 219 13.20 -4.23 4.20
CA PRO A 219 12.13 -5.06 3.63
C PRO A 219 11.69 -6.20 4.55
N GLY A 220 12.42 -6.48 5.64
CA GLY A 220 12.05 -7.47 6.66
C GLY A 220 11.10 -6.92 7.73
N VAL A 221 10.88 -5.60 7.78
CA VAL A 221 10.05 -4.97 8.81
C VAL A 221 8.64 -4.69 8.29
N PRO A 222 7.59 -5.31 8.87
CA PRO A 222 6.20 -5.05 8.53
C PRO A 222 5.85 -3.57 8.48
N GLY A 223 5.14 -3.16 7.43
CA GLY A 223 4.74 -1.77 7.24
C GLY A 223 5.87 -0.80 6.88
N SER A 224 7.10 -1.27 6.62
CA SER A 224 8.14 -0.37 6.11
C SER A 224 7.76 0.17 4.72
N PRO A 225 8.18 1.40 4.35
CA PRO A 225 7.96 2.00 3.04
C PRO A 225 8.21 1.07 1.84
N GLU A 226 9.23 0.21 1.92
CA GLU A 226 9.54 -0.76 0.85
C GLU A 226 8.43 -1.81 0.68
N LEU A 227 7.93 -2.39 1.79
CA LEU A 227 6.79 -3.32 1.76
C LEU A 227 5.47 -2.62 1.43
N LEU A 228 5.30 -1.37 1.87
CA LEU A 228 4.11 -0.59 1.56
C LEU A 228 3.99 -0.30 0.06
N ALA A 229 5.11 -0.16 -0.65
CA ALA A 229 5.06 0.03 -2.09
C ALA A 229 4.56 -1.23 -2.85
N ASP A 230 4.86 -2.43 -2.35
CA ASP A 230 4.27 -3.68 -2.86
C ASP A 230 2.77 -3.73 -2.56
N LEU A 231 2.37 -3.36 -1.34
CA LEU A 231 0.96 -3.30 -0.95
C LEU A 231 0.17 -2.29 -1.80
N VAL A 232 0.70 -1.09 -2.01
CA VAL A 232 0.10 -0.04 -2.83
C VAL A 232 -0.12 -0.53 -4.26
N ALA A 233 0.87 -1.17 -4.88
CA ALA A 233 0.72 -1.71 -6.24
C ALA A 233 -0.40 -2.75 -6.32
N ARG A 234 -0.49 -3.67 -5.35
CA ARG A 234 -1.57 -4.67 -5.29
C ARG A 234 -2.94 -4.03 -5.07
N TYR A 235 -3.02 -3.00 -4.23
CA TYR A 235 -4.28 -2.28 -3.98
C TYR A 235 -4.71 -1.43 -5.19
N TRP A 236 -3.77 -0.84 -5.94
CA TRP A 236 -4.09 -0.20 -7.21
C TRP A 236 -4.69 -1.16 -8.21
N GLU A 237 -4.20 -2.39 -8.30
CA GLU A 237 -4.81 -3.41 -9.15
C GLU A 237 -6.24 -3.71 -8.70
N VAL A 238 -6.51 -3.81 -7.39
CA VAL A 238 -7.90 -3.95 -6.92
C VAL A 238 -8.80 -2.83 -7.43
N LEU A 239 -8.38 -1.57 -7.31
CA LEU A 239 -9.16 -0.43 -7.78
C LEU A 239 -9.28 -0.39 -9.32
N TRP A 240 -8.23 -0.82 -10.03
CA TRP A 240 -8.23 -0.92 -11.49
C TRP A 240 -9.23 -1.96 -12.00
N HIS A 241 -9.29 -3.12 -11.36
CA HIS A 241 -10.29 -4.16 -11.63
C HIS A 241 -11.71 -3.65 -11.34
N ARG A 242 -11.93 -3.00 -10.19
CA ARG A 242 -13.24 -2.40 -9.84
C ARG A 242 -13.68 -1.33 -10.84
N LEU A 243 -12.76 -0.47 -11.29
CA LEU A 243 -13.03 0.60 -12.27
C LEU A 243 -13.48 0.04 -13.63
N GLN A 244 -13.08 -1.18 -13.96
CA GLN A 244 -13.48 -1.92 -15.16
C GLN A 244 -14.66 -2.87 -14.90
N GLU A 245 -15.27 -2.81 -13.70
CA GLU A 245 -16.34 -3.69 -13.25
C GLU A 245 -15.95 -5.18 -13.27
N GLU A 246 -14.65 -5.48 -13.10
CA GLU A 246 -14.12 -6.84 -13.03
C GLU A 246 -14.17 -7.41 -11.60
N PRO A 247 -14.37 -8.74 -11.42
CA PRO A 247 -14.31 -9.39 -10.11
C PRO A 247 -12.92 -9.26 -9.47
N ILE A 248 -12.88 -9.20 -8.13
CA ILE A 248 -11.63 -9.07 -7.35
C ILE A 248 -11.51 -10.13 -6.23
N ASP A 249 -12.27 -11.23 -6.34
CA ASP A 249 -12.37 -12.22 -5.27
C ASP A 249 -11.01 -12.89 -4.96
N ASP A 250 -10.15 -13.05 -5.97
CA ASP A 250 -8.78 -13.58 -5.85
C ASP A 250 -7.79 -12.58 -5.25
N ARG A 251 -8.23 -11.33 -5.02
CA ARG A 251 -7.44 -10.22 -4.46
C ARG A 251 -8.00 -9.77 -3.11
N PHE A 252 -8.74 -10.65 -2.44
CA PHE A 252 -9.31 -10.31 -1.13
C PHE A 252 -8.23 -10.10 -0.07
N VAL A 253 -7.16 -10.91 -0.07
CA VAL A 253 -5.97 -10.71 0.78
C VAL A 253 -4.82 -10.18 -0.07
N LEU A 254 -4.29 -9.01 0.30
CA LEU A 254 -3.20 -8.36 -0.40
C LEU A 254 -1.84 -8.63 0.23
N ALA A 255 -1.78 -8.73 1.56
CA ALA A 255 -0.53 -8.96 2.27
C ALA A 255 -0.77 -9.65 3.61
N VAL A 256 0.26 -10.34 4.08
CA VAL A 256 0.34 -10.92 5.42
C VAL A 256 1.72 -10.56 5.96
N TRP A 257 1.76 -9.99 7.16
CA TRP A 257 2.99 -9.59 7.82
C TRP A 257 3.06 -10.09 9.26
N PRO A 258 4.25 -10.46 9.78
CA PRO A 258 5.48 -10.71 9.04
C PRO A 258 5.32 -11.81 7.99
N GLY A 259 6.38 -12.08 7.23
CA GLY A 259 6.38 -13.18 6.25
C GLY A 259 6.10 -14.55 6.88
N PRO A 260 6.00 -15.61 6.06
CA PRO A 260 5.56 -16.94 6.51
C PRO A 260 6.55 -17.67 7.43
N TRP A 261 7.76 -17.16 7.61
CA TRP A 261 8.84 -17.82 8.35
C TRP A 261 9.56 -16.83 9.24
N ASP A 262 10.30 -17.33 10.23
CA ASP A 262 11.10 -16.54 11.16
C ASP A 262 10.25 -15.47 11.89
N VAL A 263 8.96 -15.75 12.11
CA VAL A 263 8.05 -14.84 12.79
C VAL A 263 8.48 -14.70 14.26
N PRO A 264 8.76 -13.47 14.75
CA PRO A 264 9.09 -13.26 16.15
C PRO A 264 7.97 -13.76 17.07
N GLN A 265 8.32 -14.36 18.21
CA GLN A 265 7.32 -14.96 19.10
C GLN A 265 6.34 -13.95 19.71
N ASP A 266 6.72 -12.68 19.77
CA ASP A 266 5.88 -11.56 20.23
C ASP A 266 5.27 -10.76 19.07
N ALA A 267 5.41 -11.23 17.83
CA ALA A 267 4.96 -10.49 16.66
C ALA A 267 3.44 -10.35 16.62
N LEU A 268 3.01 -9.17 16.17
CA LEU A 268 1.66 -8.97 15.68
C LEU A 268 1.57 -9.56 14.26
N VAL A 269 0.55 -10.37 14.00
CA VAL A 269 0.27 -10.86 12.64
C VAL A 269 -0.77 -9.94 12.00
N SER A 270 -0.40 -9.26 10.93
CA SER A 270 -1.25 -8.35 10.18
C SER A 270 -1.71 -9.00 8.88
N VAL A 271 -3.00 -8.96 8.59
CA VAL A 271 -3.60 -9.36 7.31
C VAL A 271 -4.18 -8.11 6.67
N VAL A 272 -3.75 -7.80 5.45
CA VAL A 272 -4.22 -6.64 4.70
C VAL A 272 -5.16 -7.09 3.59
N PHE A 273 -6.35 -6.50 3.55
CA PHE A 273 -7.42 -6.85 2.63
C PHE A 273 -7.56 -5.84 1.49
N GLY A 274 -7.96 -6.33 0.31
CA GLY A 274 -8.27 -5.49 -0.85
C GLY A 274 -9.59 -4.74 -0.75
N ARG A 275 -10.30 -4.90 0.37
CA ARG A 275 -11.52 -4.18 0.68
C ARG A 275 -11.48 -3.78 2.16
N ALA A 276 -11.95 -2.58 2.45
CA ALA A 276 -12.17 -2.12 3.80
C ALA A 276 -13.25 -2.98 4.46
N LEU A 277 -12.99 -3.44 5.68
CA LEU A 277 -13.88 -4.36 6.38
C LEU A 277 -14.94 -3.61 7.20
N ASP A 278 -16.06 -4.29 7.44
CA ASP A 278 -17.02 -3.93 8.48
C ASP A 278 -16.53 -4.49 9.82
N GLU A 279 -16.22 -3.62 10.77
CA GLU A 279 -15.62 -3.97 12.06
C GLU A 279 -16.49 -4.97 12.83
N ALA A 280 -17.82 -4.78 12.77
CA ALA A 280 -18.77 -5.66 13.44
C ALA A 280 -18.73 -7.10 12.93
N SER A 281 -18.30 -7.32 11.69
CA SER A 281 -18.16 -8.65 11.11
C SER A 281 -16.92 -9.39 11.61
N ILE A 282 -15.86 -8.66 11.97
CA ILE A 282 -14.62 -9.21 12.50
C ILE A 282 -14.73 -9.50 14.01
N GLU A 283 -15.41 -8.65 14.76
CA GLU A 283 -15.61 -8.82 16.21
C GLU A 283 -16.52 -10.00 16.58
N ALA A 284 -17.20 -10.60 15.59
CA ALA A 284 -18.10 -11.71 15.84
C ALA A 284 -17.33 -12.97 16.32
N PRO A 285 -17.80 -13.66 17.38
CA PRO A 285 -17.10 -14.83 17.91
C PRO A 285 -16.88 -15.92 16.86
N GLY A 286 -15.63 -16.39 16.76
CA GLY A 286 -15.23 -17.47 15.85
C GLY A 286 -14.95 -17.04 14.41
N VAL A 287 -14.95 -15.73 14.11
CA VAL A 287 -14.56 -15.23 12.79
C VAL A 287 -13.06 -15.28 12.57
N VAL A 288 -12.27 -14.92 13.58
CA VAL A 288 -10.80 -15.00 13.53
C VAL A 288 -10.32 -16.07 14.50
N GLY A 289 -9.52 -17.02 14.01
CA GLY A 289 -8.94 -18.09 14.81
C GLY A 289 -7.47 -18.31 14.46
N VAL A 290 -6.68 -18.72 15.44
CA VAL A 290 -5.33 -19.23 15.21
C VAL A 290 -5.19 -20.60 15.87
N ALA A 291 -4.56 -21.53 15.18
CA ALA A 291 -4.26 -22.87 15.69
C ALA A 291 -2.78 -23.21 15.54
N ALA A 292 -2.27 -24.07 16.40
CA ALA A 292 -0.94 -24.66 16.32
C ALA A 292 -1.05 -26.17 16.58
N GLU A 293 -0.52 -27.00 15.68
CA GLU A 293 -0.58 -28.46 15.79
C GLU A 293 -2.02 -29.02 15.99
N GLY A 294 -3.03 -28.28 15.55
CA GLY A 294 -4.46 -28.61 15.69
C GLY A 294 -5.13 -28.11 16.98
N ASP A 295 -4.37 -27.48 17.89
CA ASP A 295 -4.91 -26.86 19.10
C ASP A 295 -5.18 -25.36 18.86
N ALA A 296 -6.38 -24.91 19.21
CA ALA A 296 -6.76 -23.50 19.11
C ALA A 296 -6.01 -22.64 20.14
N LEU A 297 -5.52 -21.49 19.70
CA LEU A 297 -4.83 -20.49 20.52
C LEU A 297 -5.75 -19.32 20.86
N GLU A 298 -5.56 -18.73 22.03
CA GLU A 298 -6.25 -17.49 22.41
C GLU A 298 -5.56 -16.30 21.72
N VAL A 299 -6.33 -15.57 20.91
CA VAL A 299 -5.87 -14.39 20.18
C VAL A 299 -6.87 -13.26 20.30
N THR A 300 -6.38 -12.03 20.16
CA THR A 300 -7.20 -10.82 20.07
C THR A 300 -7.10 -10.24 18.66
N PRO A 301 -8.16 -10.38 17.83
CA PRO A 301 -8.25 -9.64 16.59
C PRO A 301 -8.56 -8.17 16.89
N TRP A 302 -7.97 -7.27 16.11
CA TRP A 302 -8.20 -5.84 16.23
C TRP A 302 -7.95 -5.14 14.89
N MET A 303 -8.80 -4.18 14.55
CA MET A 303 -8.64 -3.31 13.39
C MET A 303 -8.12 -1.95 13.84
N TYR A 304 -6.93 -1.53 13.37
CA TYR A 304 -6.25 -0.35 13.92
C TYR A 304 -7.12 0.91 13.88
N TYR A 305 -7.76 1.16 12.73
CA TYR A 305 -8.69 2.27 12.51
C TYR A 305 -10.16 1.91 12.73
N GLY A 306 -10.46 0.67 13.14
CA GLY A 306 -11.82 0.16 13.30
C GLY A 306 -12.56 0.07 11.96
N GLN A 307 -13.80 0.57 11.94
CA GLN A 307 -14.66 0.58 10.75
C GLN A 307 -13.95 1.11 9.51
N ALA A 308 -14.15 0.40 8.39
CA ALA A 308 -13.59 0.75 7.08
C ALA A 308 -12.06 0.69 7.00
N SER A 309 -11.41 -0.08 7.87
CA SER A 309 -9.99 -0.40 7.71
C SER A 309 -9.77 -1.64 6.85
N ASN A 310 -8.67 -1.63 6.11
CA ASN A 310 -8.15 -2.73 5.30
C ASN A 310 -7.20 -3.64 6.11
N VAL A 311 -6.81 -3.28 7.34
CA VAL A 311 -5.80 -4.04 8.10
C VAL A 311 -6.41 -4.67 9.34
N LEU A 312 -6.34 -6.00 9.39
CA LEU A 312 -6.63 -6.80 10.57
C LEU A 312 -5.33 -7.19 11.25
N ASN A 313 -5.20 -6.85 12.52
CA ASN A 313 -4.13 -7.28 13.37
C ASN A 313 -4.59 -8.40 14.30
N VAL A 314 -3.76 -9.42 14.48
CA VAL A 314 -3.99 -10.55 15.37
C VAL A 314 -2.84 -10.61 16.36
N ARG A 315 -3.16 -10.35 17.63
CA ARG A 315 -2.21 -10.43 18.74
C ARG A 315 -2.45 -11.70 19.53
N PRO A 316 -1.40 -12.48 19.85
CA PRO A 316 -1.60 -13.64 20.70
C PRO A 316 -1.71 -13.23 22.18
N ALA A 317 -2.47 -14.00 22.96
CA ALA A 317 -2.56 -13.77 24.41
C ALA A 317 -1.23 -14.10 25.12
N ASP A 318 -0.55 -15.14 24.65
CA ASP A 318 0.79 -15.57 25.06
C ASP A 318 1.75 -15.48 23.86
N ALA A 319 3.06 -15.47 24.08
CA ALA A 319 4.01 -15.51 22.96
C ALA A 319 3.79 -16.77 22.09
N TRP A 320 3.90 -16.62 20.76
CA TRP A 320 3.86 -17.73 19.82
C TRP A 320 4.90 -18.80 20.20
N ALA A 321 4.53 -20.08 20.09
CA ALA A 321 5.44 -21.17 20.40
C ALA A 321 6.66 -21.13 19.45
N ALA A 322 7.86 -21.37 19.96
CA ALA A 322 9.09 -21.36 19.15
C ALA A 322 9.18 -22.59 18.25
N ASP A 323 9.66 -22.40 17.02
CA ASP A 323 9.83 -23.44 16.00
C ASP A 323 8.53 -24.20 15.67
N VAL A 324 7.39 -23.50 15.66
CA VAL A 324 6.05 -24.06 15.43
C VAL A 324 5.37 -23.36 14.25
N GLU A 325 4.66 -24.16 13.45
CA GLU A 325 3.77 -23.67 12.40
C GLU A 325 2.38 -23.37 12.99
N HIS A 326 1.86 -22.20 12.62
CA HIS A 326 0.58 -21.68 13.01
C HIS A 326 -0.31 -21.52 11.79
N GLU A 327 -1.60 -21.80 11.95
CA GLU A 327 -2.63 -21.56 10.95
C GLU A 327 -3.55 -20.44 11.44
N LEU A 328 -3.60 -19.33 10.72
CA LEU A 328 -4.55 -18.24 10.92
C LEU A 328 -5.72 -18.43 9.96
N THR A 329 -6.93 -18.40 10.50
CA THR A 329 -8.18 -18.51 9.75
C THR A 329 -9.04 -17.27 9.94
N VAL A 330 -9.60 -16.79 8.84
CA VAL A 330 -10.67 -15.78 8.81
C VAL A 330 -11.87 -16.42 8.12
N ALA A 331 -12.93 -16.67 8.88
CA ALA A 331 -14.11 -17.39 8.43
C ALA A 331 -14.76 -16.74 7.20
N ALA A 332 -15.50 -17.56 6.43
CA ALA A 332 -16.42 -17.03 5.42
C ALA A 332 -17.51 -16.16 6.08
N GLY A 333 -18.11 -15.26 5.32
CA GLY A 333 -19.18 -14.38 5.79
C GLY A 333 -18.72 -13.06 6.39
N VAL A 334 -17.41 -12.75 6.33
CA VAL A 334 -16.89 -11.41 6.69
C VAL A 334 -17.45 -10.39 5.71
N THR A 335 -18.01 -9.31 6.23
CA THR A 335 -18.59 -8.25 5.41
C THR A 335 -17.62 -7.10 5.27
N THR A 336 -17.63 -6.48 4.09
CA THR A 336 -16.85 -5.27 3.81
C THR A 336 -17.74 -4.06 3.95
N PHE A 337 -17.11 -2.88 4.06
CA PHE A 337 -17.80 -1.62 4.19
C PHE A 337 -18.79 -1.37 3.04
N ASP A 338 -18.43 -1.78 1.83
CA ASP A 338 -19.27 -1.67 0.62
C ASP A 338 -20.33 -2.79 0.49
N GLY A 339 -20.48 -3.64 1.51
CA GLY A 339 -21.52 -4.66 1.60
C GLY A 339 -21.22 -5.97 0.85
N TRP A 340 -20.02 -6.13 0.29
CA TRP A 340 -19.57 -7.45 -0.18
C TRP A 340 -19.35 -8.38 1.03
N THR A 341 -19.46 -9.69 0.80
CA THR A 341 -19.35 -10.72 1.84
C THR A 341 -18.42 -11.81 1.35
N SER A 342 -17.44 -12.19 2.17
CA SER A 342 -16.48 -13.24 1.81
C SER A 342 -17.22 -14.56 1.58
N PRO A 343 -17.12 -15.15 0.37
CA PRO A 343 -17.83 -16.40 0.09
C PRO A 343 -17.12 -17.61 0.71
N GLU A 344 -15.83 -17.48 0.98
CA GLU A 344 -14.94 -18.55 1.41
C GLU A 344 -14.11 -18.12 2.62
N GLU A 345 -13.64 -19.11 3.37
CA GLU A 345 -12.69 -18.91 4.46
C GLU A 345 -11.31 -18.59 3.88
N VAL A 346 -10.62 -17.66 4.51
CA VAL A 346 -9.21 -17.38 4.27
C VAL A 346 -8.41 -18.16 5.30
N SER A 347 -7.54 -19.06 4.85
CA SER A 347 -6.54 -19.73 5.70
C SER A 347 -5.14 -19.35 5.25
N LEU A 348 -4.29 -18.99 6.22
CA LEU A 348 -2.93 -18.52 6.05
C LEU A 348 -2.03 -19.25 7.04
N THR A 349 -0.82 -19.63 6.63
CA THR A 349 0.15 -20.25 7.53
C THR A 349 1.36 -19.35 7.77
N PHE A 350 1.88 -19.39 8.99
CA PHE A 350 3.13 -18.74 9.36
C PHE A 350 3.89 -19.58 10.39
N SER A 351 5.20 -19.39 10.49
CA SER A 351 6.05 -20.18 11.37
C SER A 351 7.01 -19.28 12.12
N THR A 352 7.21 -19.58 13.41
CA THR A 352 8.28 -18.99 14.21
C THR A 352 9.63 -19.67 13.98
N GLY A 353 9.63 -20.80 13.26
CA GLY A 353 10.84 -21.50 12.84
C GLY A 353 11.41 -20.94 11.53
N PRO A 354 12.64 -21.35 11.19
CA PRO A 354 13.29 -20.88 9.98
C PRO A 354 12.59 -21.38 8.71
N ALA A 355 12.75 -20.63 7.63
CA ALA A 355 12.32 -21.09 6.32
C ALA A 355 12.90 -22.48 6.01
N PRO A 356 12.12 -23.38 5.37
CA PRO A 356 12.64 -24.66 4.92
C PRO A 356 13.86 -24.41 4.04
N ALA A 357 14.95 -25.16 4.27
CA ALA A 357 16.10 -25.08 3.38
C ALA A 357 15.62 -25.38 1.95
N ASP A 358 15.96 -24.48 1.00
CA ASP A 358 15.65 -24.69 -0.41
C ASP A 358 15.99 -26.14 -0.77
N PRO A 359 15.06 -26.89 -1.37
CA PRO A 359 15.35 -28.27 -1.75
C PRO A 359 16.59 -28.19 -2.62
N ALA A 360 17.71 -28.72 -2.09
CA ALA A 360 19.01 -28.58 -2.72
C ALA A 360 18.79 -28.88 -4.19
N VAL A 361 18.98 -27.87 -5.05
CA VAL A 361 18.83 -28.04 -6.49
C VAL A 361 19.75 -29.20 -6.78
N THR A 362 19.18 -30.37 -6.99
CA THR A 362 19.95 -31.55 -7.33
C THR A 362 20.48 -31.17 -8.69
N GLU A 363 21.72 -30.64 -8.72
CA GLU A 363 22.47 -30.47 -9.93
C GLU A 363 22.37 -31.83 -10.59
N GLU A 364 21.54 -31.92 -11.64
CA GLU A 364 21.50 -33.14 -12.42
C GLU A 364 22.96 -33.40 -12.77
N PRO A 365 23.50 -34.58 -12.40
CA PRO A 365 24.91 -34.85 -12.58
C PRO A 365 25.19 -34.57 -14.04
N SER A 366 25.96 -33.50 -14.30
CA SER A 366 26.27 -33.03 -15.63
C SER A 366 26.92 -34.20 -16.35
N GLY A 367 26.09 -34.94 -17.08
CA GLY A 367 26.48 -36.19 -17.68
C GLY A 367 27.65 -35.87 -18.58
N CYS A 368 28.79 -36.48 -18.27
CA CYS A 368 30.00 -36.44 -19.07
C CYS A 368 29.67 -37.07 -20.43
N GLY A 369 29.06 -36.29 -21.32
CA GLY A 369 28.82 -36.60 -22.72
C GLY A 369 30.12 -36.46 -23.49
N CYS A 370 31.03 -37.40 -23.29
CA CYS A 370 32.16 -37.61 -24.19
C CYS A 370 31.68 -38.24 -25.50
N ALA A 371 32.21 -37.70 -26.61
CA ALA A 371 32.25 -38.21 -27.98
C ALA A 371 31.02 -37.84 -28.87
N THR A 372 31.17 -37.30 -30.08
CA THR A 372 32.27 -37.44 -31.05
C THR A 372 32.50 -36.20 -31.90
N SER A 373 33.78 -35.88 -32.08
CA SER A 373 34.35 -35.02 -33.12
C SER A 373 33.95 -35.45 -34.54
N GLY A 374 33.51 -34.47 -35.35
CA GLY A 374 33.34 -34.62 -36.79
C GLY A 374 33.08 -33.29 -37.49
N SER A 375 34.15 -32.52 -37.75
CA SER A 375 34.17 -31.49 -38.81
C SER A 375 35.08 -32.01 -39.93
N PRO A 376 34.70 -31.86 -41.21
CA PRO A 376 34.96 -30.62 -41.96
C PRO A 376 33.74 -30.22 -42.82
N GLY A 377 33.50 -29.00 -43.28
CA GLY A 377 34.24 -27.75 -43.30
C GLY A 377 33.57 -26.79 -44.31
N TRP A 378 33.85 -25.49 -44.14
CA TRP A 378 33.88 -24.40 -45.15
C TRP A 378 32.87 -24.41 -46.33
N ALA A 379 31.95 -23.43 -46.31
CA ALA A 379 31.78 -22.38 -47.36
C ALA A 379 30.31 -21.97 -47.54
N GLY A 380 30.05 -20.66 -47.32
CA GLY A 380 29.07 -19.81 -48.02
C GLY A 380 27.62 -20.27 -48.14
N LEU A 381 26.68 -19.48 -47.61
CA LEU A 381 25.90 -18.57 -48.44
C LEU A 381 24.95 -17.70 -47.61
N LEU A 382 24.88 -16.44 -48.04
CA LEU A 382 23.81 -15.50 -47.79
C LEU A 382 22.45 -16.01 -48.30
N ALA A 383 21.40 -15.37 -47.75
CA ALA A 383 20.04 -15.22 -48.29
C ALA A 383 19.04 -16.35 -48.04
N ALA A 384 18.03 -16.05 -47.22
CA ALA A 384 16.62 -16.11 -47.63
C ALA A 384 15.71 -15.42 -46.60
N LEU A 385 15.49 -14.13 -46.83
CA LEU A 385 14.19 -13.50 -46.56
C LEU A 385 13.13 -14.19 -47.43
N GLY A 386 11.99 -14.55 -46.85
CA GLY A 386 10.85 -15.09 -47.58
C GLY A 386 9.60 -15.20 -46.71
N TRP A 387 8.89 -14.10 -46.46
CA TRP A 387 7.62 -13.76 -47.13
C TRP A 387 6.40 -14.61 -46.71
N VAL A 388 5.57 -14.08 -45.81
CA VAL A 388 4.11 -14.29 -45.85
C VAL A 388 3.38 -12.94 -45.70
N ARG A 389 3.04 -12.42 -46.88
CA ARG A 389 1.86 -11.63 -47.29
C ARG A 389 1.12 -10.74 -46.28
N THR A 390 1.24 -9.45 -46.56
CA THR A 390 0.21 -8.41 -46.43
C THR A 390 -1.11 -8.78 -47.11
N ARG A 391 -2.24 -8.47 -46.44
CA ARG A 391 -3.52 -8.13 -47.10
C ARG A 391 -3.96 -6.76 -46.60
N ARG A 392 -3.63 -5.73 -47.38
CA ARG A 392 -4.33 -4.44 -47.39
C ARG A 392 -5.45 -4.56 -48.41
N ARG A 393 -6.70 -4.36 -47.99
CA ARG A 393 -7.78 -3.88 -48.87
C ARG A 393 -8.19 -2.52 -48.34
N SER A 394 -8.11 -1.53 -49.21
CA SER A 394 -8.63 -0.19 -48.99
C SER A 394 -9.79 0.07 -49.95
N ARG A 395 -10.66 0.99 -49.49
CA ARG A 395 -11.64 1.82 -50.21
C ARG A 395 -13.02 1.21 -50.47
N SER A 396 -14.02 1.77 -49.79
CA SER A 396 -14.78 2.93 -50.30
C SER A 396 -15.04 3.90 -49.16
#